data_AF-A0A3D9SS16-F1
#
_entry.id   AF-A0A3D9SS16-F1
#
_cell.length_a   1.000
_cell.length_b   1.000
_cell.length_c   1.000
_cell.angle_alpha   90.00
_cell.angle_beta   90.00
_cell.angle_gamma   90.00
#
_symmetry.space_group_name_H-M   'P 1'
#
loop_
_entity.id
_entity.type
_entity.pdbx_description
1 polymer ?
#
loop_
_entity_poly.entity_id
_entity_poly.type
_entity_poly.pdbx_seq_one_letter_code
_entity_poly.pdbx_strand_id
1 'polypeptide(L)'
;MEGVHESEPSSVYHAHDAQVNPAAVAEVVALGGGAARMFALVQEWGDEGEPVMREVVAYGMELPGGRAMTVSPSGSGLGCWRTPQSACRRLASDLVWLL
;
A
#
# COMPACT_ATOMS: atom_id res chain seq x y z
N MET A 1 -13.91 41.33 21.00
CA MET A 1 -14.55 40.07 21.40
C MET A 1 -14.32 39.09 20.27
N GLU A 2 -13.18 38.41 20.28
CA GLU A 2 -12.78 37.44 19.26
C GLU A 2 -12.85 36.06 19.92
N GLY A 3 -13.82 35.25 19.50
CA GLY A 3 -14.02 33.90 20.01
C GLY A 3 -12.93 32.99 19.49
N VAL A 4 -12.01 32.60 20.36
CA VAL A 4 -11.12 31.45 20.11
C VAL A 4 -12.02 30.21 20.17
N HIS A 5 -12.40 29.70 19.01
CA HIS A 5 -12.97 28.36 18.92
C HIS A 5 -11.84 27.37 19.16
N GLU A 6 -11.80 26.82 20.38
CA GLU A 6 -10.97 25.66 20.70
C GLU A 6 -11.43 24.50 19.81
N SER A 7 -10.63 24.17 18.80
CA SER A 7 -10.82 22.99 17.98
C SER A 7 -10.77 21.76 18.87
N GLU A 8 -11.85 20.97 18.87
CA GLU A 8 -11.91 19.71 19.59
C GLU A 8 -10.71 18.81 19.21
N PRO A 9 -10.07 18.12 20.17
CA PRO A 9 -8.97 17.23 19.87
C PRO A 9 -9.48 16.08 18.98
N SER A 10 -8.95 16.02 17.76
CA SER A 10 -9.06 14.87 16.86
C SER A 10 -8.79 13.60 17.66
N SER A 11 -9.78 12.71 17.76
CA SER A 11 -9.58 11.39 18.35
C SER A 11 -8.70 10.58 17.40
N VAL A 12 -7.38 10.83 17.45
CA VAL A 12 -6.40 9.96 16.83
C VAL A 12 -6.58 8.61 17.49
N TYR A 13 -7.12 7.65 16.73
CA TYR A 13 -7.30 6.28 17.18
C TYR A 13 -5.91 5.68 17.35
N HIS A 14 -5.33 5.82 18.54
CA HIS A 14 -4.14 5.06 18.93
C HIS A 14 -4.60 3.62 19.10
N ALA A 15 -4.46 2.82 18.05
CA ALA A 15 -4.52 1.37 18.15
C ALA A 15 -3.34 0.91 19.03
N HIS A 16 -3.47 1.07 20.35
CA HIS A 16 -2.61 0.47 21.33
C HIS A 16 -2.72 -1.04 21.17
N ASP A 17 -1.66 -1.68 20.68
CA ASP A 17 -1.42 -3.12 20.68
C ASP A 17 -2.68 -3.97 20.50
N ALA A 18 -3.36 -3.79 19.37
CA ALA A 18 -4.35 -4.76 18.92
C ALA A 18 -3.60 -6.06 18.61
N GLN A 19 -3.51 -6.95 19.59
CA GLN A 19 -3.13 -8.33 19.37
C GLN A 19 -4.10 -8.90 18.35
N VAL A 20 -3.61 -9.04 17.12
CA VAL A 20 -4.38 -9.53 15.99
C VAL A 20 -4.80 -10.96 16.33
N ASN A 21 -6.10 -11.17 16.54
CA ASN A 21 -6.64 -12.51 16.79
C ASN A 21 -6.55 -13.35 15.50
N PRO A 22 -5.70 -14.40 15.45
CA PRO A 22 -5.50 -15.18 14.23
C PRO A 22 -6.78 -15.85 13.72
N ALA A 23 -7.70 -16.22 14.62
CA ALA A 23 -8.99 -16.81 14.24
C ALA A 23 -9.89 -15.79 13.53
N ALA A 24 -9.93 -14.56 14.04
CA ALA A 24 -10.67 -13.48 13.39
C ALA A 24 -10.07 -13.12 12.02
N VAL A 25 -8.73 -13.16 11.88
CA VAL A 25 -8.08 -12.99 10.57
C VAL A 25 -8.47 -14.11 9.61
N ALA A 26 -8.41 -15.36 10.05
CA ALA A 26 -8.79 -16.50 9.21
C ALA A 26 -10.26 -16.43 8.76
N GLU A 27 -11.17 -16.01 9.66
CA GLU A 27 -12.58 -15.78 9.33
C GLU A 27 -12.74 -14.68 8.27
N VAL A 28 -12.12 -13.52 8.46
CA VAL A 28 -12.16 -12.41 7.47
C VAL A 28 -11.56 -12.81 6.13
N VAL A 29 -10.45 -13.54 6.13
CA VAL A 29 -9.80 -14.09 4.93
C VAL A 29 -10.75 -15.05 4.20
N ALA A 30 -11.44 -15.92 4.94
CA ALA A 30 -12.42 -16.83 4.36
C ALA A 30 -13.62 -16.08 3.75
N LEU A 31 -14.12 -15.03 4.42
CA LEU A 31 -15.17 -14.15 3.89
C LEU A 31 -14.73 -13.45 2.59
N GLY A 32 -13.46 -13.08 2.49
CA GLY A 32 -12.88 -12.44 1.31
C GLY A 32 -12.46 -13.40 0.19
N GLY A 33 -12.58 -14.72 0.38
CA GLY A 33 -12.15 -15.72 -0.59
C GLY A 33 -10.62 -15.85 -0.72
N GLY A 34 -9.86 -15.39 0.29
CA GLY A 34 -8.40 -15.45 0.30
C GLY A 34 -7.75 -14.27 1.03
N ALA A 35 -6.44 -14.34 1.22
CA ALA A 35 -5.66 -13.25 1.83
C ALA A 35 -5.20 -12.27 0.75
N ALA A 36 -5.33 -10.98 1.04
CA ALA A 36 -4.69 -9.96 0.23
C ALA A 36 -3.17 -10.02 0.40
N ARG A 37 -2.42 -9.72 -0.67
CA ARG A 37 -0.96 -9.81 -0.70
C ARG A 37 -0.36 -8.45 -1.00
N MET A 38 0.61 -8.04 -0.18
CA MET A 38 1.28 -6.75 -0.36
C MET A 38 2.41 -6.85 -1.37
N PHE A 39 2.64 -5.78 -2.14
CA PHE A 39 3.76 -5.65 -3.07
C PHE A 39 4.27 -4.21 -3.10
N ALA A 40 5.47 -4.03 -3.62
CA ALA A 40 6.04 -2.74 -3.98
C ALA A 40 6.38 -2.72 -5.48
N LEU A 41 6.30 -1.53 -6.07
CA LEU A 41 6.76 -1.24 -7.42
C LEU A 41 8.03 -0.41 -7.32
N VAL A 42 9.12 -0.92 -7.91
CA VAL A 42 10.45 -0.33 -7.79
C VAL A 42 10.94 0.08 -9.16
N GLN A 43 11.49 1.28 -9.28
CA GLN A 43 12.21 1.69 -10.48
C GLN A 43 13.70 1.73 -10.20
N GLU A 44 14.47 1.36 -11.21
CA GLU A 44 15.92 1.51 -11.21
C GLU A 44 16.28 2.76 -12.01
N TRP A 45 17.10 3.62 -11.41
CA TRP A 45 17.68 4.78 -12.06
C TRP A 45 19.19 4.74 -11.92
N GLY A 46 19.90 5.09 -12.97
CA GLY A 46 21.35 5.14 -12.97
C GLY A 46 21.87 5.30 -14.38
N ASP A 47 22.83 6.19 -14.55
CA ASP A 47 23.57 6.33 -15.79
C ASP A 47 24.78 5.40 -15.81
N GLU A 48 25.33 5.18 -17.01
CA GLU A 48 26.49 4.32 -17.18
C GLU A 48 27.69 4.86 -16.40
N GLY A 49 28.16 4.10 -15.40
CA GLY A 49 29.29 4.47 -14.54
C GLY A 49 28.90 5.00 -13.15
N GLU A 50 27.60 5.22 -12.88
CA GLU A 50 27.09 5.62 -11.57
C GLU A 50 26.40 4.44 -10.85
N PRO A 51 26.32 4.46 -9.51
CA PRO A 51 25.63 3.42 -8.76
C PRO A 51 24.13 3.45 -9.07
N VAL A 52 23.57 2.29 -9.43
CA VAL A 52 22.14 2.12 -9.69
C VAL A 52 21.35 2.38 -8.40
N MET A 53 20.51 3.41 -8.41
CA MET A 53 19.52 3.67 -7.38
C MET A 53 18.24 2.89 -7.64
N ARG A 54 17.71 2.30 -6.58
CA ARG A 54 16.38 1.68 -6.55
C ARG A 54 15.47 2.50 -5.67
N GLU A 55 14.39 3.03 -6.21
CA GLU A 55 13.37 3.71 -5.40
C GLU A 55 11.98 3.12 -5.64
N VAL A 56 11.19 3.08 -4.56
CA VAL A 56 9.81 2.62 -4.59
C VAL A 56 8.96 3.72 -5.18
N VAL A 57 8.26 3.44 -6.28
CA VAL A 57 7.33 4.39 -6.92
C VAL A 57 5.87 4.19 -6.50
N ALA A 58 5.54 3.01 -5.97
CA ALA A 58 4.25 2.74 -5.35
C ALA A 58 4.29 1.51 -4.44
N TYR A 59 3.48 1.53 -3.39
CA TYR A 59 3.10 0.33 -2.64
C TYR A 59 1.76 -0.17 -3.15
N GLY A 60 1.50 -1.47 -3.07
CA GLY A 60 0.24 -2.03 -3.54
C GLY A 60 -0.21 -3.27 -2.79
N MET A 61 -1.47 -3.62 -3.05
CA MET A 61 -2.15 -4.77 -2.51
C MET A 61 -2.88 -5.49 -3.64
N GLU A 62 -2.58 -6.77 -3.83
CA GLU A 62 -3.39 -7.69 -4.62
C GLU A 62 -4.52 -8.22 -3.75
N LEU A 63 -5.75 -7.97 -4.18
CA LEU A 63 -6.96 -8.48 -3.55
C LEU A 63 -7.22 -9.92 -4.02
N PRO A 64 -7.95 -10.71 -3.23
CA PRO A 64 -8.52 -11.97 -3.70
C PRO A 64 -9.27 -11.76 -5.02
N GLY A 65 -9.01 -12.63 -6.00
CA GLY A 65 -9.47 -12.46 -7.38
C GLY A 65 -8.53 -11.68 -8.30
N GLY A 66 -7.34 -11.27 -7.82
CA GLY A 66 -6.20 -10.82 -8.62
C GLY A 66 -6.21 -9.34 -9.01
N ARG A 67 -7.26 -8.58 -8.64
CA ARG A 67 -7.26 -7.12 -8.81
C ARG A 67 -6.25 -6.48 -7.87
N ALA A 68 -5.68 -5.35 -8.27
CA ALA A 68 -4.68 -4.68 -7.45
C ALA A 68 -5.00 -3.21 -7.25
N MET A 69 -4.60 -2.70 -6.09
CA MET A 69 -4.60 -1.28 -5.77
C MET A 69 -3.18 -0.84 -5.47
N THR A 70 -2.84 0.39 -5.81
CA THR A 70 -1.55 1.00 -5.48
C THR A 70 -1.73 2.35 -4.84
N VAL A 71 -0.79 2.73 -3.99
CA VAL A 71 -0.66 4.04 -3.37
C VAL A 71 0.75 4.57 -3.59
N SER A 72 0.88 5.87 -3.90
CA SER A 72 2.20 6.51 -3.99
C SER A 72 2.91 6.51 -2.63
N PRO A 73 4.25 6.56 -2.57
CA PRO A 73 4.98 6.66 -1.31
C PRO A 73 4.59 7.86 -0.44
N SER A 74 4.17 8.96 -1.10
CA SER A 74 3.64 10.16 -0.45
C SER A 74 2.23 10.00 0.13
N GLY A 75 1.53 8.91 -0.17
CA GLY A 75 0.12 8.69 0.21
C GLY A 75 -0.91 9.49 -0.60
N SER A 76 -0.49 10.31 -1.56
CA SER A 76 -1.37 11.28 -2.24
C SER A 76 -2.10 10.74 -3.48
N GLY A 77 -1.72 9.58 -4.01
CA GLY A 77 -2.30 9.01 -5.22
C GLY A 77 -2.73 7.57 -5.03
N LEU A 78 -3.93 7.22 -5.51
CA LEU A 78 -4.48 5.87 -5.49
C LEU A 78 -4.76 5.37 -6.92
N GLY A 79 -4.26 4.18 -7.25
CA GLY A 79 -4.45 3.53 -8.54
C GLY A 79 -5.19 2.21 -8.39
N CYS A 80 -6.07 1.90 -9.35
CA CYS A 80 -6.79 0.63 -9.43
C CYS A 80 -6.41 -0.09 -10.71
N TRP A 81 -6.09 -1.37 -10.59
CA TRP A 81 -5.47 -2.16 -11.65
C TRP A 81 -6.16 -3.51 -11.82
N ARG A 82 -6.06 -4.05 -13.05
CA ARG A 82 -6.56 -5.40 -13.33
C ARG A 82 -5.74 -6.47 -12.63
N THR A 83 -4.42 -6.29 -12.62
CA THR A 83 -3.45 -7.14 -11.90
C THR A 83 -2.24 -6.33 -11.45
N PRO A 84 -1.43 -6.82 -10.49
CA PRO A 84 -0.15 -6.19 -10.13
C PRO A 84 0.78 -5.98 -11.34
N GLN A 85 0.83 -6.97 -12.25
CA GLN A 85 1.66 -6.90 -13.47
C GLN A 85 1.20 -5.79 -14.42
N SER A 86 -0.10 -5.49 -14.46
CA SER A 86 -0.61 -4.38 -15.27
C SER A 86 -0.17 -3.01 -14.72
N ALA A 87 -0.09 -2.87 -13.39
CA ALA A 87 0.44 -1.68 -12.73
C ALA A 87 1.94 -1.53 -13.01
N CYS A 88 2.70 -2.59 -12.76
CA CYS A 88 4.13 -2.73 -13.04
C CYS A 88 4.46 -2.32 -14.49
N ARG A 89 3.75 -2.86 -15.48
CA ARG A 89 3.94 -2.49 -16.90
C ARG A 89 3.62 -1.02 -17.17
N ARG A 90 2.51 -0.51 -16.61
CA ARG A 90 2.08 0.87 -16.88
C ARG A 90 3.02 1.90 -16.27
N LEU A 91 3.63 1.55 -15.15
CA LEU A 91 4.58 2.37 -14.40
C LEU A 91 6.03 2.05 -14.75
N ALA A 92 6.32 1.18 -15.74
CA ALA A 92 7.67 0.82 -16.14
C ALA A 92 8.58 0.48 -14.93
N SER A 93 8.08 -0.36 -14.05
CA SER A 93 8.71 -0.70 -12.77
C SER A 93 8.77 -2.21 -12.58
N ASP A 94 9.60 -2.66 -11.65
CA ASP A 94 9.65 -4.04 -11.21
C ASP A 94 8.67 -4.32 -10.07
N LEU A 95 8.08 -5.50 -10.08
CA LEU A 95 7.13 -5.97 -9.07
C LEU A 95 7.85 -6.80 -8.00
N VAL A 96 7.82 -6.32 -6.75
CA VAL A 96 8.41 -7.00 -5.59
C VAL A 96 7.32 -7.38 -4.60
N TRP A 97 7.14 -8.67 -4.32
CA TRP A 97 6.19 -9.12 -3.29
C TRP A 97 6.75 -8.90 -1.89
N LEU A 98 5.91 -8.39 -0.99
CA LEU A 98 6.24 -8.19 0.41
C LEU A 98 5.71 -9.38 1.23
N LEU A 99 6.53 -9.84 2.19
CA LEU A 99 6.20 -10.97 3.07
C LEU A 99 5.22 -10.56 4.18
#